data_AF-C3YLL5-F1
#
_entry.id   AF-C3YLL5-F1
#
_cell.length_a   1.000
_cell.length_b   1.000
_cell.length_c   1.000
_cell.angle_alpha   90.00
_cell.angle_beta   90.00
_cell.angle_gamma   90.00
#
_symmetry.space_group_name_H-M   'P 1'
#
loop_
_entity.id
_entity.type
_entity.pdbx_description
1 polymer ?
#
loop_
_entity_poly.entity_id
_entity_poly.type
_entity_poly.pdbx_seq_one_letter_code
_entity_poly.pdbx_strand_id
1 'polypeptide(L)' 'WSQWSTCSVSCGGGNHSRTRECTNPRPIHGGRNCTGPPTEIGACNTEKCPGEN' A
#
# COMPACT_ATOMS: atom_id res chain seq x y z
N TRP A 1 5.72 1.01 -7.45
CA TRP A 1 4.75 1.26 -6.38
C TRP A 1 4.67 2.76 -6.14
N SER A 2 3.48 3.29 -5.90
CA SER A 2 3.20 4.64 -5.43
C SER A 2 3.54 4.77 -3.95
N GLN A 3 3.46 5.99 -3.44
CA GLN A 3 3.60 6.23 -2.01
C GLN A 3 2.46 5.55 -1.24
N TRP A 4 2.75 5.14 -0.01
CA TRP A 4 1.71 4.65 0.91
C TRP A 4 0.70 5.75 1.18
N SER A 5 -0.58 5.38 1.22
CA SER A 5 -1.64 6.24 1.72
C SER A 5 -1.41 6.59 3.18
N THR A 6 -2.08 7.63 3.65
CA THR A 6 -2.18 7.89 5.09
C THR A 6 -2.72 6.65 5.80
N CYS A 7 -2.17 6.35 6.98
CA CYS A 7 -2.63 5.26 7.81
C CYS A 7 -4.08 5.50 8.23
N SER A 8 -4.89 4.44 8.31
CA SER A 8 -6.30 4.54 8.72
C SER A 8 -6.50 5.09 10.13
N VAL A 9 -5.49 4.90 10.99
CA VAL A 9 -5.47 5.37 12.39
C VAL A 9 -4.12 6.00 12.67
N SER A 10 -4.03 6.84 13.70
CA SER A 10 -2.77 7.45 14.14
C SER A 10 -2.00 6.61 15.18
N CYS A 11 -2.61 5.56 15.74
CA CYS A 11 -2.04 4.66 16.75
C CYS A 11 -2.94 3.41 16.91
N GLY A 12 -2.50 2.42 17.67
CA GLY A 12 -3.28 1.23 18.01
C GLY A 12 -3.32 0.16 16.90
N GLY A 13 -2.54 0.37 15.83
CA GLY A 13 -2.47 -0.51 14.66
C GLY A 13 -3.60 -0.25 13.66
N GLY A 14 -3.24 0.26 12.50
CA GLY A 14 -4.13 0.34 11.34
C GLY A 14 -3.45 -0.07 10.06
N ASN A 15 -4.03 0.39 8.95
CA ASN A 15 -3.69 -0.09 7.62
C ASN A 15 -3.43 1.10 6.70
N HIS A 16 -2.40 0.96 5.86
CA HIS A 16 -2.18 1.82 4.71
C HIS A 16 -2.18 0.98 3.43
N SER A 17 -2.37 1.63 2.30
CA SER A 17 -2.35 0.97 1.00
C SER A 17 -1.43 1.70 0.05
N ARG A 18 -0.79 0.97 -0.86
CA ARG A 18 -0.07 1.54 -1.99
C ARG A 18 -0.43 0.78 -3.25
N THR A 19 -0.36 1.46 -4.37
CA THR A 19 -0.67 0.88 -5.68
C THR A 19 0.58 0.80 -6.53
N ARG A 20 0.62 -0.05 -7.54
CA ARG A 20 1.64 0.02 -8.59
C ARG A 20 0.95 0.03 -9.92
N GLU A 21 1.48 0.88 -10.80
CA GLU A 21 1.10 0.88 -12.20
C GLU A 21 2.14 0.10 -12.99
N CYS A 22 1.66 -0.67 -13.96
CA CYS A 22 2.49 -1.36 -14.93
C CYS A 22 2.93 -0.40 -16.02
N THR A 23 3.79 0.56 -15.65
CA THR A 23 4.21 1.64 -16.53
C THR A 23 5.69 1.61 -16.89
N ASN A 24 6.47 0.68 -16.33
CA ASN A 24 7.92 0.59 -16.54
C ASN A 24 8.38 -0.84 -16.90
N PRO A 25 8.20 -1.31 -18.15
CA PRO A 25 7.54 -0.63 -19.27
C PRO A 25 6.02 -0.82 -19.27
N ARG A 26 5.29 0.09 -19.92
CA ARG A 26 3.86 -0.11 -20.21
C ARG A 26 3.71 -1.34 -21.11
N PRO A 27 2.78 -2.26 -20.83
CA PRO A 27 2.45 -3.33 -21.77
C PRO A 27 1.98 -2.71 -23.08
N ILE A 28 2.73 -2.94 -24.16
CA ILE A 28 2.38 -2.54 -25.53
C ILE A 28 2.04 -3.79 -26.35
N HIS A 29 1.19 -3.65 -27.37
CA HIS A 29 0.84 -4.71 -28.33
C HIS A 29 0.40 -6.05 -27.68
N GLY A 30 -0.39 -6.01 -26.60
CA GLY A 30 -0.80 -7.23 -25.89
C GLY A 30 0.26 -7.80 -24.93
N GLY A 31 1.26 -6.99 -24.55
CA GLY A 31 2.23 -7.34 -23.52
C GLY A 31 1.56 -7.75 -22.20
N ARG A 32 2.19 -8.65 -21.45
CA ARG A 32 1.68 -9.12 -20.17
C ARG A 32 1.62 -7.96 -19.16
N ASN A 33 0.48 -7.84 -18.47
CA ASN A 33 0.40 -7.06 -17.23
C ASN A 33 1.45 -7.56 -16.22
N CYS A 34 1.92 -6.68 -15.34
CA CYS A 34 2.90 -7.08 -14.32
C CYS A 34 2.35 -8.21 -13.46
N THR A 35 3.22 -9.14 -13.11
CA THR A 35 2.89 -10.27 -12.27
C THR A 35 2.66 -9.84 -10.83
N GLY A 36 1.51 -10.22 -10.25
CA GLY A 36 1.11 -9.97 -8.86
C GLY A 36 0.07 -8.85 -8.70
N PRO A 37 -0.44 -8.61 -7.48
CA PRO A 37 -1.51 -7.66 -7.24
C PRO A 37 -1.09 -6.20 -7.53
N PRO A 38 -2.00 -5.35 -8.05
CA PRO A 38 -1.73 -3.94 -8.30
C PRO A 38 -1.79 -3.10 -7.02
N THR A 39 -2.32 -3.65 -5.94
CA THR A 39 -2.49 -3.00 -4.63
C THR A 39 -1.81 -3.84 -3.56
N GLU A 40 -1.15 -3.17 -2.63
CA GLU A 40 -0.54 -3.76 -1.44
C GLU A 40 -1.11 -3.06 -0.21
N ILE A 41 -1.39 -3.86 0.83
CA ILE A 41 -1.87 -3.38 2.13
C ILE A 41 -0.78 -3.70 3.15
N GLY A 42 -0.41 -2.70 3.93
CA GLY A 42 0.57 -2.82 5.02
C GLY A 42 -0.02 -2.37 6.35
N ALA A 43 0.48 -2.93 7.45
CA ALA A 43 0.17 -2.43 8.79
C ALA A 43 0.98 -1.15 9.07
N CYS A 44 0.36 -0.21 9.77
CA CYS A 44 0.98 1.06 10.16
C CYS A 44 0.49 1.49 11.54
N ASN A 45 1.25 2.39 12.17
CA ASN A 45 0.96 2.97 13.48
C ASN A 45 0.62 1.93 14.55
N THR A 46 1.41 0.85 14.60
CA THR A 46 1.23 -0.31 15.49
C THR A 46 1.62 -0.04 16.93
N GLU A 47 2.21 1.12 17.20
CA GLU A 47 2.41 1.62 18.56
C GLU A 47 1.07 1.78 19.30
N LYS A 48 1.08 1.52 20.61
CA LYS A 48 -0.10 1.73 21.47
C LYS A 48 -0.58 3.18 21.39
N CYS A 49 -1.89 3.38 21.52
CA CYS A 49 -2.42 4.73 21.59
C CYS A 49 -2.06 5.43 22.90
N PRO A 50 -1.84 6.77 22.88
CA PRO A 50 -1.70 7.54 24.10
C PRO A 50 -2.93 7.36 24.99
N GLY A 51 -2.74 6.87 26.22
CA GLY A 51 -3.82 6.60 27.17
C GLY A 51 -4.25 5.13 27.26
N GLU A 52 -3.71 4.25 26.42
CA GLU A 52 -3.89 2.81 26.58
C GLU A 52 -2.84 2.26 27.56
N ASN A 53 -3.25 2.12 28.83
CA ASN A 53 -2.46 1.50 29.88
C ASN A 53 -2.55 -0.04 29.76
#